data_AF-A0A959H607-F1
#
_entry.id   AF-A0A959H607-F1
#
_cell.length_a   1.000
_cell.length_b   1.000
_cell.length_c   1.000
_cell.angle_alpha   90.00
_cell.angle_beta   90.00
_cell.angle_gamma   90.00
#
_symmetry.space_group_name_H-M   'P 1'
#
loop_
_entity.id
_entity.type
_entity.pdbx_description
1 polymer ?
#
loop_
_entity_poly.entity_id
_entity_poly.type
_entity_poly.pdbx_seq_one_letter_code
_entity_poly.pdbx_strand_id
1 'polypeptide(L)'
;HILHISTAKELNLFRNDIPLEQKRITSEVCVHHLYFNSKDYETLGTQIKCNPAIKSAEHQAALFPALLDNRLDIIATDHAPHTWEEKQGTYFQAPSGVPLV
;
A
#
# COMPACT_ATOMS: atom_id res chain seq x y z
N HIS A 1 -5.01 -10.21 11.16
CA HIS A 1 -4.60 -8.88 10.69
C HIS A 1 -3.94 -9.06 9.33
N ILE A 2 -4.39 -8.33 8.30
CA ILE A 2 -3.90 -8.44 6.92
C ILE A 2 -3.13 -7.17 6.58
N LEU A 3 -1.88 -7.34 6.15
CA LEU A 3 -0.94 -6.24 5.96
C LEU A 3 -1.17 -5.53 4.62
N HIS A 4 -0.74 -4.27 4.56
CA HIS A 4 -0.47 -3.48 3.34
C HIS A 4 -1.45 -3.73 2.16
N ILE A 5 -2.76 -3.51 2.36
CA ILE A 5 -3.77 -3.68 1.31
C ILE A 5 -3.52 -2.71 0.15
N SER A 6 -3.59 -3.21 -1.09
CA SER A 6 -3.17 -2.44 -2.28
C SER A 6 -4.20 -2.40 -3.41
N THR A 7 -5.27 -3.20 -3.35
CA THR A 7 -6.26 -3.31 -4.43
C THR A 7 -7.69 -3.08 -3.95
N ALA A 8 -8.50 -2.52 -4.85
CA ALA A 8 -9.94 -2.35 -4.66
C ALA A 8 -10.70 -3.68 -4.44
N LYS A 9 -10.20 -4.79 -5.01
CA LYS A 9 -10.84 -6.10 -4.88
C LYS A 9 -10.70 -6.68 -3.47
N GLU A 10 -9.55 -6.47 -2.83
CA GLU A 10 -9.30 -6.89 -1.44
C GLU A 10 -10.27 -6.22 -0.48
N LEU A 11 -10.69 -4.99 -0.75
CA LEU A 11 -11.62 -4.23 0.11
C LEU A 11 -12.96 -4.94 0.34
N ASN A 12 -13.41 -5.76 -0.62
CA ASN A 12 -14.65 -6.51 -0.49
C ASN A 12 -14.55 -7.69 0.51
N LEU A 13 -13.33 -8.02 0.95
CA LEU A 13 -13.10 -9.06 1.95
C LEU A 13 -13.22 -8.52 3.38
N PHE A 14 -13.24 -7.20 3.56
CA PHE A 14 -13.28 -6.55 4.85
C PHE A 14 -14.66 -5.97 5.13
N ARG A 15 -15.11 -6.17 6.36
CA ARG A 15 -16.39 -5.69 6.86
C ARG A 15 -16.21 -4.40 7.65
N ASN A 16 -17.24 -3.57 7.65
CA ASN A 16 -17.29 -2.28 8.36
C ASN A 16 -18.60 -2.06 9.12
N ASP A 17 -19.34 -3.13 9.39
CA ASP A 17 -20.66 -3.15 10.03
C ASP A 17 -20.61 -3.47 11.54
N ILE A 18 -19.42 -3.68 12.11
CA ILE A 18 -19.21 -3.90 13.54
C ILE A 18 -18.07 -3.01 14.08
N PRO A 19 -18.09 -2.65 15.39
CA PRO A 19 -17.00 -1.91 16.02
C PRO A 19 -15.64 -2.59 15.86
N LEU A 20 -14.58 -1.80 15.76
CA LEU A 20 -13.20 -2.28 15.58
C LEU A 20 -12.79 -3.25 16.69
N GLU A 21 -13.20 -3.01 17.93
CA GLU A 21 -12.87 -3.84 19.10
C GLU A 21 -13.44 -5.27 18.99
N GLN A 22 -14.46 -5.45 18.15
CA GLN A 22 -15.11 -6.75 17.91
C GLN A 22 -14.58 -7.44 16.65
N LYS A 23 -13.79 -6.74 15.81
CA LYS A 23 -13.22 -7.33 14.60
C LYS A 23 -12.12 -8.32 14.95
N ARG A 24 -12.27 -9.56 14.46
CA ARG A 24 -11.23 -10.61 14.54
C ARG A 24 -10.26 -10.58 13.35
N ILE A 25 -10.67 -9.97 12.25
CA ILE A 25 -9.87 -9.75 11.05
C ILE A 25 -9.84 -8.24 10.84
N THR A 26 -8.65 -7.67 10.97
CA THR A 26 -8.35 -6.27 10.69
C THR A 26 -7.39 -6.16 9.53
N SER A 27 -7.29 -4.99 8.93
CA SER A 27 -6.41 -4.68 7.81
C SER A 27 -5.74 -3.33 7.95
N GLU A 28 -4.63 -3.15 7.25
CA GLU A 28 -3.92 -1.87 7.17
C GLU A 28 -3.71 -1.47 5.71
N VAL A 29 -3.50 -0.18 5.50
CA VAL A 29 -3.03 0.37 4.22
C VAL A 29 -1.77 1.19 4.45
N CYS A 30 -0.84 1.16 3.50
CA CYS A 30 0.36 1.97 3.60
C CYS A 30 0.20 3.32 2.91
N VAL A 31 0.87 4.35 3.43
CA VAL A 31 0.81 5.73 2.88
C VAL A 31 1.17 5.75 1.40
N HIS A 32 2.13 4.95 0.97
CA HIS A 32 2.55 4.88 -0.42
C HIS A 32 1.47 4.29 -1.36
N HIS A 33 0.58 3.41 -0.88
CA HIS A 33 -0.58 2.94 -1.67
C HIS A 33 -1.72 3.97 -1.74
N LEU A 34 -1.82 4.86 -0.75
CA LEU A 34 -2.75 5.99 -0.79
C LEU A 34 -2.24 7.13 -1.69
N TYR A 35 -0.92 7.32 -1.75
CA TYR A 35 -0.30 8.49 -2.38
C TYR A 35 0.15 8.26 -3.83
N PHE A 36 0.69 7.08 -4.16
CA PHE A 36 1.16 6.77 -5.51
C PHE A 36 0.17 5.88 -6.28
N ASN A 37 0.23 5.96 -7.60
CA ASN A 37 -0.32 4.97 -8.51
C ASN A 37 0.70 4.61 -9.60
N SER A 38 0.31 3.70 -10.50
CA SER A 38 1.21 3.14 -11.51
C SER A 38 1.80 4.16 -12.47
N LYS A 39 1.21 5.36 -12.61
CA LYS A 39 1.77 6.43 -13.45
C LYS A 39 3.06 7.02 -12.86
N ASP A 40 3.22 6.97 -11.54
CA ASP A 40 4.40 7.49 -10.85
C ASP A 40 5.66 6.65 -11.14
N TYR A 41 5.52 5.43 -11.68
CA TYR A 41 6.67 4.65 -12.13
C TYR A 41 7.39 5.31 -13.31
N GLU A 42 6.73 6.14 -14.12
CA GLU A 42 7.37 6.85 -15.24
C GLU A 42 8.45 7.83 -14.77
N THR A 43 8.25 8.44 -13.59
CA THR A 43 9.16 9.45 -13.04
C THR A 43 10.06 8.89 -11.95
N LEU A 44 9.53 8.01 -11.08
CA LEU A 44 10.23 7.51 -9.90
C LEU A 44 10.84 6.12 -10.10
N GLY A 45 10.38 5.37 -11.10
CA GLY A 45 10.90 4.05 -11.44
C GLY A 45 11.03 3.13 -10.22
N THR A 46 12.21 2.58 -10.00
CA THR A 46 12.51 1.65 -8.91
C THR A 46 12.42 2.26 -7.52
N GLN A 47 12.44 3.59 -7.37
CA GLN A 47 12.38 4.26 -6.07
C GLN A 47 11.07 3.97 -5.34
N ILE A 48 9.97 3.78 -6.08
CA ILE A 48 8.65 3.38 -5.52
C ILE A 48 8.34 1.89 -5.72
N LYS A 49 9.34 1.06 -6.07
CA LYS A 49 9.19 -0.39 -6.09
C LYS A 49 9.03 -0.90 -4.66
N CYS A 50 7.88 -1.46 -4.33
CA CYS A 50 7.55 -2.12 -3.06
C CYS A 50 6.72 -3.39 -3.29
N ASN A 51 6.49 -4.14 -2.21
CA ASN A 51 5.58 -5.29 -2.20
C ASN A 51 4.57 -5.10 -1.06
N PRO A 52 3.26 -5.08 -1.35
CA PRO A 52 2.63 -5.18 -2.67
C PRO A 52 2.93 -3.97 -3.56
N ALA A 53 3.08 -4.20 -4.86
CA ALA A 53 3.42 -3.14 -5.82
C ALA A 53 2.35 -2.03 -5.85
N ILE A 54 2.79 -0.80 -6.14
CA ILE A 54 1.89 0.33 -6.42
C ILE A 54 1.01 0.00 -7.63
N LYS A 55 -0.31 0.16 -7.48
CA LYS A 55 -1.30 -0.30 -8.46
C LYS A 55 -1.83 0.85 -9.31
N SER A 56 -2.75 0.56 -10.24
CA SER A 56 -3.39 1.57 -11.08
C SER A 56 -4.17 2.60 -10.24
N ALA A 57 -4.45 3.76 -10.86
CA ALA A 57 -5.17 4.86 -10.20
C ALA A 57 -6.56 4.47 -9.68
N GLU A 58 -7.22 3.49 -10.30
CA GLU A 58 -8.50 2.95 -9.83
C GLU A 58 -8.38 2.34 -8.43
N HIS A 59 -7.31 1.59 -8.18
CA HIS A 59 -7.06 0.99 -6.87
C HIS A 59 -6.74 2.05 -5.83
N GLN A 60 -5.85 2.99 -6.15
CA GLN A 60 -5.52 4.13 -5.28
C GLN A 60 -6.79 4.90 -4.87
N ALA A 61 -7.65 5.22 -5.83
CA ALA A 61 -8.88 5.97 -5.60
C ALA A 61 -9.89 5.22 -4.71
N ALA A 62 -9.83 3.89 -4.65
CA ALA A 62 -10.71 3.07 -3.82
C ALA A 62 -10.22 2.95 -2.36
N LEU A 63 -8.91 3.03 -2.11
CA LEU A 63 -8.33 2.81 -0.78
C LEU A 63 -8.69 3.93 0.21
N PHE A 64 -8.63 5.20 -0.20
CA PHE A 64 -8.91 6.31 0.71
C PHE A 64 -10.37 6.32 1.22
N PRO A 65 -11.40 6.15 0.38
CA PRO A 65 -12.77 5.96 0.86
C PRO A 65 -12.93 4.75 1.78
N ALA A 66 -12.23 3.65 1.52
CA ALA A 66 -12.30 2.44 2.34
C ALA A 66 -11.64 2.60 3.72
N LEU A 67 -10.66 3.50 3.83
CA LEU A 67 -10.13 3.94 5.10
C LEU A 67 -11.16 4.77 5.88
N LEU A 68 -11.84 5.71 5.20
CA LEU A 68 -12.86 6.54 5.82
C LEU A 68 -14.12 5.76 6.23
N ASP A 69 -14.43 4.67 5.53
CA ASP A 69 -15.59 3.81 5.81
C ASP A 69 -15.29 2.62 6.73
N ASN A 70 -14.11 2.58 7.35
CA ASN A 70 -13.66 1.54 8.29
C ASN A 70 -13.54 0.13 7.69
N ARG A 71 -13.38 -0.05 6.37
CA ARG A 71 -12.94 -1.33 5.82
C ARG A 71 -11.43 -1.55 6.01
N LEU A 72 -10.65 -0.48 5.98
CA LEU A 72 -9.25 -0.45 6.41
C LEU A 72 -9.19 0.13 7.82
N ASP A 73 -8.44 -0.51 8.72
CA ASP A 73 -8.52 -0.19 10.15
C ASP A 73 -7.41 0.75 10.62
N ILE A 74 -6.22 0.66 10.02
CA ILE A 74 -5.06 1.47 10.38
C ILE A 74 -4.25 1.90 9.16
N ILE A 75 -3.46 2.97 9.33
CA ILE A 75 -2.39 3.36 8.40
C ILE A 75 -1.06 2.84 8.95
N ALA A 76 -0.26 2.20 8.09
CA ALA A 76 1.08 1.72 8.41
C ALA A 76 2.13 2.31 7.46
N THR A 77 3.41 2.26 7.85
CA THR A 77 4.50 2.76 6.99
C THR A 77 5.04 1.69 6.06
N ASP A 78 5.10 0.43 6.52
CA ASP A 78 5.89 -0.64 5.90
C ASP A 78 7.31 -0.13 5.55
N HIS A 79 7.94 0.52 6.52
CA HIS A 79 9.28 1.09 6.37
C HIS A 79 10.29 -0.01 6.00
N ALA A 80 10.76 0.01 4.76
CA ALA A 80 11.69 -0.97 4.21
C ALA A 80 12.82 -0.23 3.46
N PRO A 81 13.78 0.36 4.18
CA PRO A 81 14.86 1.14 3.59
C PRO A 81 15.86 0.23 2.86
N HIS A 82 16.39 0.74 1.77
CA HIS A 82 17.51 0.16 1.03
C HIS A 82 18.51 1.27 0.71
N THR A 83 19.74 0.91 0.38
CA THR A 83 20.75 1.89 -0.05
C THR A 83 20.34 2.56 -1.36
N TRP A 84 20.87 3.76 -1.59
CA TRP A 84 20.61 4.46 -2.85
C TRP A 84 21.09 3.63 -4.05
N GLU A 85 22.24 3.00 -3.91
CA GLU A 85 22.91 2.15 -4.92
C GLU A 85 22.05 0.94 -5.29
N GLU A 86 21.50 0.22 -4.30
CA GLU A 86 20.62 -0.93 -4.54
C GLU A 86 19.37 -0.54 -5.34
N LYS A 87 18.86 0.68 -5.13
CA LYS A 87 17.67 1.18 -5.82
C LYS A 87 17.95 1.70 -7.24
N GLN A 88 19.21 1.89 -7.66
CA GLN A 88 19.53 2.36 -9.03
C GLN A 88 19.43 1.26 -10.11
N GLY A 89 19.21 0.00 -9.73
CA GLY A 89 19.07 -1.10 -10.68
C GLY A 89 17.81 -1.05 -11.54
N THR A 90 17.67 -1.98 -12.47
CA THR A 90 16.41 -2.18 -13.22
C THR A 90 15.29 -2.71 -12.31
N TYR A 91 14.04 -2.67 -12.75
CA TYR A 91 12.91 -3.19 -11.96
C TYR A 91 13.13 -4.62 -11.46
N PHE A 92 13.73 -5.51 -12.25
CA PHE A 92 13.97 -6.89 -11.85
C PHE A 92 15.14 -7.07 -10.87
N GLN A 93 16.03 -6.08 -10.76
CA GLN A 93 17.24 -6.16 -9.95
C GLN A 93 17.16 -5.34 -8.66
N ALA A 94 16.52 -4.16 -8.69
CA ALA A 94 16.38 -3.33 -7.51
C ALA A 94 15.49 -4.01 -6.45
N PRO A 95 15.78 -3.93 -5.15
CA PRO A 95 14.94 -4.54 -4.12
C PRO A 95 13.60 -3.80 -3.96
N SER A 96 12.60 -4.53 -3.49
CA SER A 96 11.31 -3.96 -3.08
C SER A 96 11.43 -3.35 -1.68
N GLY A 97 10.96 -2.12 -1.52
CA GLY A 97 10.93 -1.40 -0.24
C GLY A 97 11.04 0.10 -0.45
N VAL A 98 10.36 0.86 0.41
CA VAL A 98 10.36 2.33 0.43
C VAL A 98 10.68 2.79 1.86
N PRO A 99 11.58 3.77 2.04
CA PRO A 99 11.81 4.38 3.34
C PRO A 99 10.67 5.36 3.67
N LEU A 100 9.84 5.05 4.67
CA LEU A 100 8.86 5.97 5.27
C LEU A 100 9.02 6.07 6.79
N VAL A 101 9.17 7.28 7.33
CA VAL A 101 9.35 7.55 8.78
C VAL A 101 8.17 8.32 9.33
#